data_AF-A0A3D3A4V2-F1
#
_entry.id   AF-A0A3D3A4V2-F1
#
_cell.length_a   1.000
_cell.length_b   1.000
_cell.length_c   1.000
_cell.angle_alpha   90.00
_cell.angle_beta   90.00
_cell.angle_gamma   90.00
#
_symmetry.space_group_name_H-M   'P 1'
#
loop_
_entity.id
_entity.type
_entity.pdbx_description
1 polymer ?
#
loop_
_entity_poly.entity_id
_entity_poly.type
_entity_poly.pdbx_seq_one_letter_code
_entity_poly.pdbx_strand_id
1 'polypeptide(L)'
;CDDVDDCVGALDACGVCNGPGEIYECGCTEIPEGDCDCDGNQVDVLGVCGGGCSSDADNDGICDDVDTCVGNPEDCCTDYNQNDLCDADEVVGCTFPSAPNYNPLATMDNGTCISSCYGDLNGDGHIQLEDLLDLLQFFGLYCYEVDDL
;
A
#
# COMPACT_ATOMS: atom_id res chain seq x y z
N CYS A 1 58.47 16.05 -36.78
CA CYS A 1 57.84 15.32 -37.87
C CYS A 1 58.92 14.46 -38.52
N ASP A 2 59.03 13.22 -38.03
CA ASP A 2 59.31 12.11 -38.92
C ASP A 2 57.91 11.73 -39.42
N ASP A 3 57.66 11.94 -40.70
CA ASP A 3 56.33 11.88 -41.33
C ASP A 3 55.94 10.43 -41.73
N VAL A 4 56.33 9.41 -40.97
CA VAL A 4 56.06 8.01 -41.33
C VAL A 4 55.23 7.22 -40.30
N ASP A 5 55.05 7.70 -39.05
CA ASP A 5 54.08 7.09 -38.12
C ASP A 5 53.61 8.09 -37.02
N ASP A 6 52.29 8.12 -36.77
CA ASP A 6 51.64 8.97 -35.76
C ASP A 6 51.84 8.45 -34.31
N CYS A 7 52.38 7.24 -34.13
CA CYS A 7 52.74 6.69 -32.82
C CYS A 7 54.19 6.20 -32.77
N VAL A 8 54.98 6.71 -31.83
CA VAL A 8 56.30 6.14 -31.49
C VAL A 8 56.08 4.99 -30.51
N GLY A 9 55.74 3.82 -31.06
CA GLY A 9 55.40 2.63 -30.28
C GLY A 9 54.38 1.76 -31.00
N ALA A 10 53.76 0.82 -30.29
CA ALA A 10 52.62 0.09 -30.82
C ALA A 10 51.33 0.85 -30.44
N LEU A 11 50.44 1.00 -31.41
CA LEU A 11 49.04 1.26 -31.10
C LEU A 11 48.48 0.02 -30.38
N ASP A 12 47.70 0.26 -29.34
CA ASP A 12 46.93 -0.78 -28.69
C ASP A 12 45.65 -1.12 -29.46
N ALA A 13 44.88 -2.09 -28.97
CA ALA A 13 43.63 -2.53 -29.59
C ALA A 13 42.55 -1.42 -29.66
N CYS A 14 42.66 -0.38 -28.84
CA CYS A 14 41.76 0.77 -28.80
C CYS A 14 42.22 1.93 -29.72
N GLY A 15 43.32 1.74 -30.48
CA GLY A 15 43.90 2.78 -31.32
C GLY A 15 44.63 3.86 -30.52
N VAL A 16 44.97 3.60 -29.26
CA VAL A 16 45.68 4.54 -28.38
C VAL A 16 47.17 4.20 -28.36
N CYS A 17 48.01 5.22 -28.61
CA CYS A 17 49.46 5.05 -28.69
C CYS A 17 50.09 4.75 -27.32
N ASN A 18 50.79 3.60 -27.20
CA ASN A 18 51.28 3.07 -25.93
C ASN A 18 50.20 3.05 -24.84
N GLY A 19 48.94 2.93 -25.25
CA GLY A 19 47.80 2.94 -24.36
C GLY A 19 47.71 1.63 -23.58
N PRO A 20 46.82 1.61 -22.59
CA PRO A 20 46.63 0.44 -21.75
C PRO A 20 45.96 -0.72 -22.50
N GLY A 21 45.34 -0.48 -23.67
CA GLY A 21 44.55 -1.44 -24.43
C GLY A 21 43.10 -1.50 -23.98
N GLU A 22 42.43 -2.60 -24.34
CA GLU A 22 41.07 -2.94 -23.89
C GLU A 22 41.07 -3.29 -22.40
N ILE A 23 41.21 -2.27 -21.56
CA ILE A 23 41.29 -2.44 -20.10
C ILE A 23 39.98 -2.07 -19.38
N TYR A 24 39.03 -1.44 -20.06
CA TYR A 24 37.70 -1.16 -19.52
C TYR A 24 36.78 -2.35 -19.75
N GLU A 25 35.69 -2.42 -18.98
CA GLU A 25 34.73 -3.52 -19.06
C GLU A 25 34.10 -3.62 -20.46
N CYS A 26 33.97 -2.49 -21.17
CA CYS A 26 33.47 -2.43 -22.54
C CYS A 26 34.61 -2.35 -23.56
N GLY A 27 35.76 -2.88 -23.18
CA GLY A 27 37.02 -2.77 -23.90
C GLY A 27 37.64 -1.39 -23.73
N CYS A 28 37.18 -0.42 -24.51
CA CYS A 28 37.86 0.88 -24.66
C CYS A 28 37.13 2.06 -23.99
N THR A 29 35.92 1.85 -23.48
CA THR A 29 35.09 2.89 -22.85
C THR A 29 34.52 2.42 -21.52
N GLU A 30 34.18 3.38 -20.66
CA GLU A 30 33.42 3.13 -19.43
C GLU A 30 31.93 2.90 -19.73
N ILE A 31 31.23 2.24 -18.81
CA ILE A 31 29.78 2.03 -18.85
C ILE A 31 29.07 3.37 -18.57
N PRO A 32 28.06 3.79 -19.36
CA PRO A 32 27.32 5.03 -19.13
C PRO A 32 26.52 5.05 -17.80
N GLU A 33 26.16 6.24 -17.32
CA GLU A 33 25.41 6.40 -16.07
C GLU A 33 23.95 5.93 -16.21
N GLY A 34 23.50 5.09 -15.27
CA GLY A 34 22.21 4.39 -15.32
C GLY A 34 22.38 2.93 -15.78
N ASP A 35 23.37 2.70 -16.64
CA ASP A 35 23.60 1.40 -17.23
C ASP A 35 24.34 0.47 -16.26
N CYS A 36 23.92 -0.78 -16.27
CA CYS A 36 24.45 -1.84 -15.44
C CYS A 36 25.33 -2.82 -16.22
N ASP A 37 25.38 -2.72 -17.56
CA ASP A 37 26.39 -3.36 -18.41
C ASP A 37 26.77 -2.51 -19.62
N CYS A 38 27.79 -2.99 -20.34
CA CYS A 38 28.36 -2.33 -21.51
C CYS A 38 27.44 -2.22 -22.72
N ASP A 39 26.39 -3.04 -22.76
CA ASP A 39 25.37 -3.01 -23.79
C ASP A 39 24.28 -1.99 -23.46
N GLY A 40 24.35 -1.36 -22.29
CA GLY A 40 23.47 -0.30 -21.82
C GLY A 40 22.27 -0.81 -21.02
N ASN A 41 22.28 -2.05 -20.55
CA ASN A 41 21.14 -2.61 -19.82
C ASN A 41 20.93 -1.85 -18.52
N GLN A 42 19.68 -1.84 -18.07
CA GLN A 42 19.31 -1.31 -16.78
C GLN A 42 18.94 -2.48 -15.87
N VAL A 43 18.98 -2.21 -14.58
CA VAL A 43 18.33 -3.07 -13.61
C VAL A 43 16.81 -2.91 -13.75
N ASP A 44 16.04 -3.99 -13.73
CA ASP A 44 14.57 -3.92 -13.79
C ASP A 44 13.94 -3.79 -12.37
N VAL A 45 12.60 -3.88 -12.23
CA VAL A 45 11.83 -3.88 -10.92
C VAL A 45 12.30 -4.98 -9.95
N LEU A 46 12.78 -5.96 -10.66
CA LEU A 46 13.24 -7.26 -10.36
C LEU A 46 14.78 -7.18 -10.05
N GLY A 47 15.43 -6.06 -10.40
CA GLY A 47 16.73 -5.57 -9.97
C GLY A 47 17.96 -6.20 -10.61
N VAL A 48 17.82 -7.23 -11.42
CA VAL A 48 18.96 -7.81 -12.14
C VAL A 48 19.29 -6.92 -13.33
N CYS A 49 20.58 -6.73 -13.50
CA CYS A 49 21.07 -6.06 -14.68
C CYS A 49 20.70 -6.91 -15.90
N GLY A 50 19.73 -6.43 -16.68
CA GLY A 50 19.09 -7.23 -17.71
C GLY A 50 18.10 -8.32 -17.22
N GLY A 51 17.50 -8.25 -16.03
CA GLY A 51 16.40 -9.16 -15.57
C GLY A 51 16.05 -8.97 -14.10
N GLY A 52 15.37 -9.85 -13.34
CA GLY A 52 15.74 -10.01 -11.91
C GLY A 52 14.81 -10.44 -10.81
N CYS A 53 13.54 -10.60 -11.04
CA CYS A 53 12.63 -11.09 -10.06
C CYS A 53 11.64 -11.93 -10.77
N SER A 54 10.99 -12.66 -9.89
CA SER A 54 10.43 -13.93 -10.24
C SER A 54 9.16 -13.70 -11.04
N SER A 55 8.44 -12.65 -10.65
CA SER A 55 7.22 -12.15 -11.24
C SER A 55 6.88 -10.82 -10.57
N ASP A 56 6.02 -10.04 -11.20
CA ASP A 56 5.40 -8.79 -10.74
C ASP A 56 4.02 -8.80 -11.43
N ALA A 57 3.05 -9.42 -10.77
CA ALA A 57 1.80 -9.91 -11.34
C ALA A 57 0.80 -8.78 -11.52
N ASP A 58 0.83 -7.78 -10.65
CA ASP A 58 0.06 -6.54 -10.66
C ASP A 58 0.79 -5.36 -11.28
N ASN A 59 2.10 -5.47 -11.52
CA ASN A 59 2.89 -4.52 -12.31
C ASN A 59 2.88 -3.10 -11.73
N ASP A 60 2.96 -2.96 -10.42
CA ASP A 60 3.01 -1.67 -9.76
C ASP A 60 4.45 -1.11 -9.62
N GLY A 61 5.43 -1.87 -10.13
CA GLY A 61 6.85 -1.56 -9.98
C GLY A 61 7.46 -2.17 -8.73
N ILE A 62 6.76 -3.12 -8.11
CA ILE A 62 7.18 -3.95 -7.00
C ILE A 62 7.03 -5.43 -7.42
N CYS A 63 8.12 -6.16 -7.33
CA CYS A 63 8.14 -7.62 -7.43
C CYS A 63 7.01 -8.36 -6.68
N ASP A 64 6.41 -9.42 -7.24
CA ASP A 64 5.39 -10.27 -6.61
C ASP A 64 5.80 -10.93 -5.30
N ASP A 65 7.05 -11.35 -5.22
CA ASP A 65 7.58 -11.89 -3.97
C ASP A 65 7.78 -10.80 -2.90
N VAL A 66 7.58 -9.53 -3.28
CA VAL A 66 7.68 -8.31 -2.48
C VAL A 66 6.35 -7.55 -2.41
N ASP A 67 5.40 -7.83 -3.31
CA ASP A 67 4.09 -7.20 -3.36
C ASP A 67 3.15 -7.95 -2.39
N THR A 68 2.60 -7.23 -1.41
CA THR A 68 1.59 -7.80 -0.48
C THR A 68 0.22 -7.99 -1.14
N CYS A 69 0.09 -7.48 -2.36
CA CYS A 69 -1.13 -7.22 -3.09
C CYS A 69 -1.17 -8.01 -4.42
N VAL A 70 -0.31 -9.05 -4.58
CA VAL A 70 -0.13 -9.87 -5.79
C VAL A 70 -1.41 -10.11 -6.58
N GLY A 71 -1.56 -9.39 -7.69
CA GLY A 71 -2.44 -9.73 -8.81
C GLY A 71 -3.47 -8.70 -9.21
N ASN A 72 -3.70 -7.64 -8.44
CA ASN A 72 -4.38 -6.45 -8.93
C ASN A 72 -3.89 -5.18 -8.19
N PRO A 73 -3.50 -4.10 -8.89
CA PRO A 73 -3.09 -2.83 -8.27
C PRO A 73 -4.18 -2.16 -7.41
N GLU A 74 -5.43 -2.64 -7.48
CA GLU A 74 -6.54 -2.24 -6.58
C GLU A 74 -6.89 -3.30 -5.50
N ASP A 75 -6.13 -4.40 -5.41
CA ASP A 75 -6.40 -5.57 -4.56
C ASP A 75 -5.29 -5.82 -3.54
N CYS A 76 -4.67 -4.73 -3.07
CA CYS A 76 -4.01 -4.76 -1.77
C CYS A 76 -5.03 -4.76 -0.64
N CYS A 77 -5.89 -5.77 -0.67
CA CYS A 77 -7.19 -5.83 -0.04
C CYS A 77 -8.20 -4.92 -0.70
N THR A 78 -9.41 -5.46 -0.93
CA THR A 78 -10.56 -4.62 -1.22
C THR A 78 -10.66 -3.60 -0.08
N ASP A 79 -10.39 -2.32 -0.36
CA ASP A 79 -10.71 -1.22 0.54
C ASP A 79 -11.96 -0.58 -0.05
N TYR A 80 -13.12 -1.18 0.26
CA TYR A 80 -14.38 -0.76 -0.35
C TYR A 80 -14.71 0.70 0.01
N ASN A 81 -14.21 1.19 1.15
CA ASN A 81 -14.55 2.49 1.70
C ASN A 81 -13.42 3.54 1.62
N GLN A 82 -12.27 3.19 1.01
CA GLN A 82 -11.09 4.03 0.77
C GLN A 82 -10.53 4.68 2.05
N ASN A 83 -10.44 3.93 3.15
CA ASN A 83 -9.89 4.40 4.43
C ASN A 83 -8.42 4.00 4.66
N ASP A 84 -7.74 3.51 3.62
CA ASP A 84 -6.36 3.01 3.66
C ASP A 84 -6.20 1.78 4.57
N LEU A 85 -7.30 1.05 4.81
CA LEU A 85 -7.33 -0.25 5.47
C LEU A 85 -8.06 -1.27 4.60
N CYS A 86 -7.46 -2.44 4.55
CA CYS A 86 -8.01 -3.63 3.92
C CYS A 86 -9.33 -4.11 4.54
N ASP A 87 -10.39 -4.40 3.77
CA ASP A 87 -11.65 -5.00 4.26
C ASP A 87 -11.39 -6.29 5.07
N ALA A 88 -10.33 -7.04 4.73
CA ALA A 88 -9.93 -8.25 5.44
C ALA A 88 -9.28 -7.97 6.81
N ASP A 89 -8.65 -6.81 6.97
CA ASP A 89 -8.06 -6.33 8.23
C ASP A 89 -9.00 -5.39 8.98
N GLU A 90 -10.15 -5.05 8.39
CA GLU A 90 -11.16 -4.24 9.04
C GLU A 90 -11.76 -5.00 10.22
N VAL A 91 -11.54 -4.44 11.39
CA VAL A 91 -12.22 -4.90 12.60
C VAL A 91 -13.57 -4.22 12.61
N VAL A 92 -14.59 -4.99 12.28
CA VAL A 92 -15.97 -4.53 12.22
C VAL A 92 -16.54 -4.38 13.64
N GLY A 93 -17.04 -3.20 13.99
CA GLY A 93 -17.67 -2.96 15.29
C GLY A 93 -17.87 -1.49 15.61
N CYS A 94 -18.38 -1.17 16.80
CA CYS A 94 -18.69 0.21 17.11
C CYS A 94 -17.42 1.08 17.29
N THR A 95 -17.26 2.13 16.48
CA THR A 95 -16.09 3.03 16.50
C THR A 95 -16.29 4.26 17.39
N PHE A 96 -17.50 4.51 17.90
CA PHE A 96 -17.79 5.67 18.76
C PHE A 96 -17.35 5.42 20.21
N PRO A 97 -16.37 6.14 20.76
CA PRO A 97 -15.88 5.93 22.14
C PRO A 97 -16.93 6.17 23.22
N SER A 98 -17.98 6.91 22.88
CA SER A 98 -19.11 7.12 23.78
C SER A 98 -19.96 5.86 23.91
N ALA A 99 -20.03 4.96 22.93
CA ALA A 99 -20.98 3.84 22.90
C ALA A 99 -20.66 2.75 23.95
N PRO A 100 -21.66 2.10 24.59
CA PRO A 100 -21.43 1.05 25.57
C PRO A 100 -20.77 -0.21 24.98
N ASN A 101 -20.95 -0.46 23.69
CA ASN A 101 -20.28 -1.53 22.93
C ASN A 101 -19.13 -1.02 22.05
N TYR A 102 -18.55 0.13 22.39
CA TYR A 102 -17.34 0.63 21.74
C TYR A 102 -16.26 -0.45 21.72
N ASN A 103 -15.71 -0.70 20.54
CA ASN A 103 -14.56 -1.56 20.35
C ASN A 103 -13.36 -0.69 19.94
N PRO A 104 -12.32 -0.52 20.79
CA PRO A 104 -11.15 0.29 20.45
C PRO A 104 -10.30 -0.30 19.33
N LEU A 105 -10.53 -1.56 18.97
CA LEU A 105 -9.90 -2.19 17.82
C LEU A 105 -10.73 -2.02 16.55
N ALA A 106 -11.99 -1.58 16.63
CA ALA A 106 -12.83 -1.44 15.46
C ALA A 106 -12.34 -0.30 14.55
N THR A 107 -12.16 -0.62 13.27
CA THR A 107 -11.72 0.30 12.22
C THR A 107 -12.87 0.69 11.28
N MET A 108 -13.97 -0.08 11.28
CA MET A 108 -15.18 0.20 10.51
C MET A 108 -16.43 0.03 11.38
N ASP A 109 -17.31 1.03 11.38
CA ASP A 109 -18.61 0.95 12.05
C ASP A 109 -19.60 0.12 11.24
N ASN A 110 -20.26 -0.83 11.89
CA ASN A 110 -21.30 -1.67 11.30
C ASN A 110 -22.71 -1.24 11.68
N GLY A 111 -22.86 -0.07 12.31
CA GLY A 111 -24.15 0.45 12.75
C GLY A 111 -24.76 -0.34 13.91
N THR A 112 -24.00 -1.23 14.56
CA THR A 112 -24.46 -1.94 15.77
C THR A 112 -24.16 -1.16 17.05
N CYS A 113 -23.59 0.05 16.94
CA CYS A 113 -23.37 0.93 18.07
C CYS A 113 -24.65 1.10 18.90
N ILE A 114 -24.56 0.68 20.16
CA ILE A 114 -25.57 0.98 21.15
C ILE A 114 -25.43 2.48 21.42
N SER A 115 -26.45 3.26 21.08
CA SER A 115 -26.47 4.69 21.41
C SER A 115 -26.35 4.83 22.93
N SER A 116 -25.24 5.42 23.39
CA SER A 116 -24.89 5.60 24.81
C SER A 116 -25.58 6.77 25.48
N CYS A 117 -26.45 7.48 24.75
CA CYS A 117 -27.32 8.43 25.39
C CYS A 117 -28.39 7.62 26.13
N TYR A 118 -28.11 7.24 27.39
CA TYR A 118 -29.05 6.53 28.28
C TYR A 118 -30.41 7.25 28.46
N GLY A 119 -30.54 8.47 27.94
CA GLY A 119 -31.77 9.24 27.89
C GLY A 119 -32.16 9.74 26.50
N ASP A 120 -31.63 9.17 25.41
CA ASP A 120 -32.16 9.31 24.05
C ASP A 120 -33.13 8.15 23.82
N LEU A 121 -34.39 8.36 24.18
CA LEU A 121 -35.41 7.31 24.18
C LEU A 121 -36.12 7.18 22.83
N ASN A 122 -35.99 8.19 21.97
CA ASN A 122 -36.58 8.22 20.65
C ASN A 122 -35.59 7.90 19.52
N GLY A 123 -34.29 7.82 19.82
CA GLY A 123 -33.23 7.45 18.90
C GLY A 123 -32.81 8.56 17.93
N ASP A 124 -33.05 9.83 18.28
CA ASP A 124 -32.72 10.99 17.43
C ASP A 124 -31.28 11.53 17.62
N GLY A 125 -30.51 10.94 18.54
CA GLY A 125 -29.12 11.28 18.81
C GLY A 125 -28.93 12.48 19.75
N HIS A 126 -30.01 13.04 20.30
CA HIS A 126 -29.98 14.09 21.29
C HIS A 126 -30.60 13.62 22.63
N ILE A 127 -30.26 14.29 23.73
CA ILE A 127 -30.97 14.12 25.01
C ILE A 127 -31.73 15.42 25.25
N GLN A 128 -33.04 15.41 25.01
CA GLN A 128 -33.87 16.60 25.01
C GLN A 128 -35.25 16.36 25.65
N LEU A 129 -36.13 17.35 25.55
CA LEU A 129 -37.43 17.31 26.22
C LEU A 129 -38.29 16.18 25.65
N GLU A 130 -38.14 15.94 24.36
CA GLU A 130 -38.83 14.90 23.60
C GLU A 130 -38.56 13.51 24.20
N ASP A 131 -37.31 13.20 24.56
CA ASP A 131 -36.98 11.94 25.24
C ASP A 131 -37.62 11.80 26.61
N LEU A 132 -37.62 12.89 27.38
CA LEU A 132 -38.30 12.90 28.67
C LEU A 132 -39.81 12.71 28.50
N LEU A 133 -40.40 13.30 27.45
CA LEU A 133 -41.81 13.11 27.13
C LEU A 133 -42.10 11.67 26.70
N ASP A 134 -41.18 11.01 26.00
CA ASP A 134 -41.30 9.59 25.64
C ASP A 134 -41.16 8.68 26.86
N LEU A 135 -40.26 9.00 27.81
CA LEU A 135 -40.22 8.31 29.11
C LEU A 135 -41.55 8.45 29.86
N LEU A 136 -42.08 9.67 29.93
CA LEU A 136 -43.28 9.98 30.70
C LEU A 136 -44.55 9.40 30.09
N GLN A 137 -44.58 9.13 28.78
CA GLN A 137 -45.70 8.43 28.14
C GLN A 137 -45.87 7.00 28.65
N PHE A 138 -44.77 6.30 28.94
CA PHE A 138 -44.80 4.92 29.40
C PHE A 138 -44.51 4.78 30.91
N PHE A 139 -44.33 5.89 31.62
CA PHE A 139 -44.02 5.89 33.05
C PHE A 139 -45.18 5.28 33.87
N GLY A 140 -44.86 4.21 34.60
CA GLY A 140 -45.83 3.47 35.42
C GLY A 140 -46.57 2.35 34.69
N LEU A 141 -46.28 2.12 33.41
CA LEU A 141 -46.61 0.86 32.76
C LEU A 141 -45.66 -0.23 33.24
N TYR A 142 -46.16 -1.45 33.32
CA TYR A 142 -45.39 -2.63 33.66
C TYR A 142 -45.53 -3.64 32.53
N CYS A 143 -44.43 -4.29 32.16
CA CYS A 143 -44.43 -5.32 31.13
C CYS A 143 -45.28 -6.50 31.63
N TYR A 144 -46.35 -6.85 30.92
CA TYR A 144 -46.87 -8.21 30.97
C TYR A 144 -46.03 -9.04 29.99
N GLU A 145 -45.53 -10.18 30.44
CA GLU A 145 -45.04 -11.20 29.52
C GLU A 145 -46.20 -11.54 28.58
N VAL A 146 -45.96 -11.41 27.26
CA VAL A 146 -46.89 -11.89 26.26
C VAL A 146 -46.69 -13.40 26.24
N ASP A 147 -47.36 -14.11 27.15
CA ASP A 147 -47.47 -15.56 27.06
C ASP A 147 -48.22 -15.86 25.75
N ASP A 148 -47.47 -16.38 24.78
CA ASP A 148 -47.93 -16.79 23.46
C ASP A 148 -49.24 -17.61 23.52
N LEU A 149 -50.28 -17.10 22.85
CA LEU A 149 -51.48 -17.86 22.46
C LEU A 149 -51.49 -18.09 20.95
#